data_AF-A0A7X8IHV1-F1
#
_entry.id   AF-A0A7X8IHV1-F1
#
_cell.length_a   1.000
_cell.length_b   1.000
_cell.length_c   1.000
_cell.angle_alpha   90.00
_cell.angle_beta   90.00
_cell.angle_gamma   90.00
#
_symmetry.space_group_name_H-M   'P 1'
#
loop_
_entity.id
_entity.type
_entity.pdbx_description
1 polymer ?
#
loop_
_entity_poly.entity_id
_entity_poly.type
_entity_poly.pdbx_seq_one_letter_code
_entity_poly.pdbx_strand_id
1 'polypeptide(L)'
;MKNNLSTITKVVLAGLFFLCLLDMPYGFYQFVRFAGLVGFAILAYQAYKKGKQVEMIIYGGLAILFQPFLKIALGREIWNIVDVIVGIGLLLSIWISPNKPKR
;
A
#
# COMPACT_ATOMS: atom_id res chain seq x y z
N MET A 1 1.54 -13.39 18.40
CA MET A 1 0.73 -12.17 18.60
C MET A 1 0.13 -11.75 17.28
N LYS A 2 -1.20 -11.65 17.22
CA LYS A 2 -1.95 -11.18 16.05
C LYS A 2 -1.71 -9.66 15.97
N ASN A 3 -0.81 -9.22 15.08
CA ASN A 3 -0.42 -7.81 15.02
C ASN A 3 -1.57 -6.96 14.43
N ASN A 4 -2.52 -6.60 15.29
CA ASN A 4 -3.64 -5.72 14.95
C ASN A 4 -3.16 -4.42 14.27
N LEU A 5 -1.97 -3.93 14.65
CA LEU A 5 -1.34 -2.77 14.04
C LEU A 5 -1.13 -2.92 12.52
N SER A 6 -0.67 -4.10 12.06
CA SER A 6 -0.46 -4.37 10.64
C SER A 6 -1.77 -4.43 9.85
N THR A 7 -2.82 -4.97 10.47
CA THR A 7 -4.16 -5.00 9.90
C THR A 7 -4.74 -3.58 9.81
N ILE A 8 -4.60 -2.78 10.87
CA ILE A 8 -5.07 -1.38 10.90
C ILE A 8 -4.36 -0.56 9.81
N THR A 9 -3.03 -0.66 9.67
CA THR A 9 -2.30 0.06 8.61
C THR A 9 -2.82 -0.31 7.22
N LYS A 10 -3.02 -1.61 6.94
CA LYS A 10 -3.55 -2.06 5.64
C LYS A 10 -4.99 -1.58 5.38
N VAL A 11 -5.84 -1.59 6.40
CA VAL A 11 -7.24 -1.11 6.29
C VAL A 11 -7.29 0.40 6.06
N VAL A 12 -6.47 1.17 6.77
CA VAL A 12 -6.39 2.64 6.59
C VAL A 12 -5.86 2.99 5.20
N LEU A 13 -4.80 2.33 4.71
CA LEU A 13 -4.31 2.52 3.33
C LEU A 13 -5.37 2.16 2.30
N ALA A 14 -6.04 1.02 2.46
CA ALA A 14 -7.09 0.60 1.55
C ALA A 14 -8.23 1.64 1.52
N GLY A 15 -8.67 2.14 2.67
CA GLY A 15 -9.66 3.21 2.76
C GLY A 15 -9.22 4.50 2.05
N LEU A 16 -7.95 4.90 2.22
CA LEU A 16 -7.39 6.07 1.53
C LEU A 16 -7.36 5.89 0.01
N PHE A 17 -6.97 4.72 -0.50
CA PHE A 17 -6.95 4.43 -1.94
C PHE A 17 -8.35 4.35 -2.54
N PHE A 18 -9.33 3.81 -1.80
CA PHE A 18 -10.73 3.85 -2.23
C PHE A 18 -11.35 5.26 -2.16
N LEU A 19 -10.93 6.11 -1.22
CA LEU A 19 -11.34 7.52 -1.21
C LEU A 19 -10.79 8.29 -2.42
N CYS A 20 -9.61 7.92 -2.93
CA CYS A 20 -9.03 8.49 -4.15
C CYS A 20 -9.87 8.22 -5.42
N LEU A 21 -10.77 7.24 -5.39
CA LEU A 21 -11.70 6.95 -6.48
C LEU A 21 -12.78 8.02 -6.64
N LEU A 22 -13.04 8.80 -5.60
CA LEU A 22 -13.90 9.98 -5.67
C LEU A 22 -13.10 11.13 -6.30
N ASP A 23 -13.74 11.93 -7.17
CA ASP A 23 -13.11 13.10 -7.79
C ASP A 23 -12.78 14.15 -6.73
N MET A 24 -11.60 14.03 -6.13
CA MET A 24 -11.10 14.95 -5.11
C MET A 24 -10.13 15.98 -5.70
N PRO A 25 -9.93 17.13 -5.03
CA PRO A 25 -9.02 18.16 -5.51
C PRO A 25 -7.59 17.62 -5.57
N TYR A 26 -6.79 18.16 -6.49
CA TYR A 26 -5.43 17.71 -6.80
C TYR A 26 -4.53 17.50 -5.56
N GLY A 27 -4.66 18.37 -4.55
CA GLY A 27 -3.89 18.28 -3.30
C GLY A 27 -4.13 16.99 -2.52
N PHE A 28 -5.32 16.37 -2.62
CA PHE A 28 -5.62 15.12 -1.94
C PHE A 28 -4.84 13.94 -2.54
N TYR A 29 -4.72 13.87 -3.87
CA TYR A 29 -3.90 12.84 -4.53
C TYR A 29 -2.42 12.93 -4.12
N GLN A 30 -1.91 14.16 -3.94
CA GLN A 30 -0.55 14.38 -3.48
C GLN A 30 -0.35 13.92 -2.03
N PHE A 31 -1.35 14.15 -1.17
CA PHE A 31 -1.39 13.61 0.18
C PHE A 31 -1.47 12.08 0.20
N VAL A 32 -2.31 11.47 -0.65
CA VAL A 32 -2.45 10.01 -0.73
C VAL A 32 -1.15 9.35 -1.18
N ARG A 33 -0.40 9.94 -2.14
CA ARG A 33 0.93 9.41 -2.51
C ARG A 33 1.91 9.46 -1.34
N PHE A 34 1.95 10.56 -0.61
CA PHE A 34 2.79 10.67 0.58
C PHE A 34 2.39 9.65 1.65
N ALA A 35 1.09 9.52 1.94
CA ALA A 35 0.56 8.53 2.87
C ALA A 35 0.84 7.09 2.40
N GLY A 36 0.72 6.83 1.09
CA GLY A 36 1.05 5.56 0.45
C GLY A 36 2.53 5.22 0.62
N LEU A 37 3.44 6.15 0.34
CA LEU A 37 4.88 5.97 0.56
C LEU A 37 5.18 5.62 2.03
N VAL A 38 4.67 6.40 2.99
CA VAL A 38 4.88 6.14 4.42
C VAL A 38 4.30 4.78 4.81
N GLY A 39 3.10 4.47 4.33
CA GLY A 39 2.41 3.22 4.55
C GLY A 39 3.17 2.00 4.03
N PHE A 40 3.64 2.05 2.78
CA PHE A 40 4.44 0.99 2.17
C PHE A 40 5.81 0.85 2.80
N ALA A 41 6.45 1.95 3.22
CA ALA A 41 7.71 1.90 3.94
C ALA A 41 7.56 1.15 5.28
N ILE A 42 6.48 1.43 6.03
CA ILE A 42 6.17 0.71 7.28
C ILE A 42 5.89 -0.77 7.00
N LEU A 43 5.12 -1.09 5.96
CA LEU A 43 4.81 -2.47 5.58
C LEU A 43 6.06 -3.23 5.13
N ALA A 44 6.94 -2.61 4.34
CA ALA A 44 8.22 -3.18 3.93
C ALA A 44 9.12 -3.46 5.13
N TYR A 45 9.20 -2.53 6.10
CA TYR A 45 9.96 -2.74 7.33
C TYR A 45 9.39 -3.89 8.18
N GLN A 46 8.06 -4.01 8.26
CA GLN A 46 7.43 -5.15 8.93
C GLN A 46 7.66 -6.48 8.21
N ALA A 47 7.64 -6.49 6.87
CA ALA A 47 7.93 -7.67 6.07
C ALA A 47 9.39 -8.10 6.24
N TYR A 48 10.33 -7.15 6.29
CA TYR A 48 11.74 -7.39 6.60
C TYR A 48 11.90 -8.05 7.97
N LYS A 49 11.28 -7.50 9.03
CA LYS A 49 11.30 -8.11 10.38
C LYS A 49 10.70 -9.51 10.43
N LYS A 50 9.75 -9.84 9.56
CA LYS A 50 9.11 -11.17 9.48
C LYS A 50 9.86 -12.14 8.56
N GLY A 51 11.00 -11.75 7.97
CA GLY A 51 11.77 -12.57 7.05
C GLY A 51 11.09 -12.82 5.71
N LYS A 52 10.04 -12.05 5.37
CA LYS A 52 9.28 -12.22 4.14
C LYS A 52 9.86 -11.38 3.01
N GLN A 53 10.94 -11.87 2.41
CA GLN A 53 11.67 -11.15 1.36
C GLN A 53 10.78 -10.75 0.17
N VAL A 54 9.86 -11.62 -0.26
CA VAL A 54 8.95 -11.32 -1.39
C VAL A 54 8.02 -10.14 -1.08
N GLU A 55 7.35 -10.16 0.08
CA GLU A 55 6.48 -9.05 0.51
C GLU A 55 7.27 -7.75 0.70
N MET A 56 8.50 -7.84 1.21
CA MET A 56 9.39 -6.68 1.35
C MET A 56 9.73 -6.05 -0.01
N ILE A 57 10.08 -6.86 -1.02
CA ILE A 57 10.38 -6.35 -2.37
C ILE A 57 9.14 -5.73 -3.00
N ILE A 58 7.97 -6.36 -2.85
CA ILE A 58 6.70 -5.82 -3.38
C ILE A 58 6.37 -4.48 -2.72
N TYR A 59 6.38 -4.41 -1.38
CA TYR A 59 6.10 -3.15 -0.68
C TYR A 59 7.17 -2.08 -0.91
N GLY A 60 8.45 -2.47 -1.04
CA GLY A 60 9.53 -1.55 -1.40
C GLY A 60 9.35 -0.98 -2.81
N GLY A 61 9.00 -1.81 -3.79
CA GLY A 61 8.67 -1.38 -5.15
C GLY A 61 7.47 -0.45 -5.20
N LEU A 62 6.43 -0.73 -4.41
CA LEU A 62 5.27 0.15 -4.27
C LEU A 62 5.63 1.49 -3.60
N ALA A 63 6.49 1.49 -2.57
CA ALA A 63 6.96 2.75 -1.98
C ALA A 63 7.70 3.62 -3.01
N ILE A 64 8.51 3.01 -3.87
CA ILE A 64 9.19 3.71 -4.97
C ILE A 64 8.19 4.22 -6.01
N LEU A 65 7.14 3.44 -6.32
CA LEU A 65 6.10 3.85 -7.26
C LEU A 65 5.30 5.06 -6.75
N PHE A 66 4.92 5.05 -5.47
CA PHE A 66 4.16 6.11 -4.81
C PHE A 66 5.03 7.27 -4.30
N GLN A 67 6.30 7.33 -4.69
CA GLN A 67 7.18 8.39 -4.21
C GLN A 67 6.73 9.78 -4.71
N PRO A 68 6.64 10.79 -3.84
CA PRO A 68 6.26 12.15 -4.23
C PRO A 68 7.41 12.92 -4.90
N PHE A 69 8.63 12.36 -4.96
CA PHE A 69 9.84 13.03 -5.43
C PHE A 69 10.00 12.98 -6.96
N LEU A 70 9.59 11.88 -7.60
CA LEU A 70 9.57 11.80 -9.06
C LEU A 70 8.19 12.23 -9.55
N LYS A 71 8.13 13.30 -10.34
CA LYS A 71 6.92 13.71 -11.08
C LYS A 71 6.61 12.67 -12.15
N ILE A 72 6.02 11.55 -11.73
CA ILE A 72 5.43 10.56 -12.62
C ILE A 72 4.04 11.09 -12.98
N ALA A 73 3.97 11.85 -14.07
CA ALA A 73 2.73 12.37 -14.64
C ALA A 73 2.01 11.29 -15.47
N LEU A 74 1.84 10.09 -14.90
CA LEU A 74 0.81 9.17 -15.38
C LEU A 74 -0.53 9.91 -15.18
N GLY A 75 -1.39 9.96 -16.19
CA GLY A 75 -2.68 10.67 -16.08
C GLY A 75 -3.53 10.17 -14.90
N ARG A 76 -4.58 10.93 -14.55
CA ARG A 76 -5.50 10.59 -13.44
C ARG A 76 -6.05 9.16 -13.56
N GLU A 77 -6.45 8.77 -14.78
CA GLU A 77 -6.89 7.42 -15.15
C GLU A 77 -5.93 6.32 -14.70
N ILE A 78 -4.65 6.45 -15.03
CA ILE A 78 -3.65 5.42 -14.74
C ILE A 78 -3.38 5.32 -13.24
N TRP A 79 -3.33 6.46 -12.54
CA TRP A 79 -3.18 6.45 -11.09
C TRP A 79 -4.37 5.80 -10.39
N ASN A 80 -5.59 6.04 -10.85
CA ASN A 80 -6.77 5.39 -10.30
C ASN A 80 -6.70 3.86 -10.49
N ILE A 81 -6.27 3.38 -11.67
CA ILE A 81 -6.07 1.95 -11.91
C ILE A 81 -5.02 1.37 -10.96
N VAL A 82 -3.89 2.06 -10.81
CA VAL A 82 -2.83 1.64 -9.88
C VAL A 82 -3.36 1.61 -8.44
N ASP A 83 -4.07 2.63 -7.98
CA ASP A 83 -4.66 2.71 -6.64
C ASP A 83 -5.63 1.56 -6.37
N VAL A 84 -6.48 1.23 -7.34
CA VAL A 84 -7.43 0.11 -7.24
C VAL A 84 -6.69 -1.22 -7.13
N ILE A 85 -5.72 -1.48 -8.01
CA ILE A 85 -4.95 -2.73 -8.01
C ILE A 85 -4.20 -2.88 -6.67
N VAL A 86 -3.60 -1.80 -6.20
CA VAL A 86 -2.81 -1.76 -4.96
C VAL A 86 -3.71 -1.88 -3.73
N GLY A 87 -4.84 -1.21 -3.71
CA GLY A 87 -5.86 -1.33 -2.67
C GLY A 87 -6.41 -2.75 -2.57
N ILE A 88 -6.75 -3.38 -3.71
CA ILE A 88 -7.16 -4.79 -3.77
C ILE A 88 -6.04 -5.71 -3.29
N GLY A 89 -4.80 -5.49 -3.75
CA GLY A 89 -3.64 -6.27 -3.31
C GLY A 89 -3.40 -6.20 -1.80
N LEU A 90 -3.59 -5.02 -1.19
CA LEU A 90 -3.54 -4.85 0.26
C LEU A 90 -4.65 -5.61 0.98
N LEU A 91 -5.89 -5.54 0.47
CA LEU A 91 -7.04 -6.28 1.03
C LEU A 91 -6.84 -7.79 0.95
N LEU A 92 -6.39 -8.30 -0.20
CA LEU A 92 -6.06 -9.71 -0.37
C LEU A 92 -4.91 -10.13 0.56
N SER A 93 -3.93 -9.27 0.80
CA SER A 93 -2.85 -9.51 1.75
C SER A 93 -3.28 -9.50 3.23
N ILE A 94 -4.48 -8.98 3.55
CA ILE A 94 -5.09 -9.15 4.88
C ILE A 94 -5.70 -10.56 4.98
N TRP A 95 -6.39 -11.00 3.92
CA TRP A 95 -7.08 -12.30 3.85
C TRP A 95 -6.12 -13.48 3.69
N ILE A 96 -5.07 -13.32 2.89
CA ILE A 96 -3.89 -14.19 2.84
C ILE A 96 -3.02 -13.85 4.06
N SER A 97 -3.54 -14.16 5.26
CA SER A 97 -2.63 -14.50 6.34
C SER A 97 -1.89 -15.76 5.89
N PRO A 98 -0.54 -15.80 5.98
CA PRO A 98 0.15 -17.06 5.80
C PRO A 98 -0.41 -17.98 6.87
N ASN A 99 -1.18 -18.98 6.46
CA ASN A 99 -1.16 -20.24 7.16
C ASN A 99 0.33 -20.56 7.26
N LYS A 100 0.90 -20.38 8.46
CA LYS A 100 2.18 -21.00 8.75
C LYS A 100 1.98 -22.45 8.34
N PRO A 101 2.81 -23.02 7.45
CA PRO A 101 2.79 -24.46 7.29
C PRO A 101 2.92 -25.02 8.71
N LYS A 102 1.84 -25.67 9.17
CA LYS A 102 1.87 -26.46 10.40
C LYS A 102 2.91 -27.54 10.11
N ARG A 103 4.08 -27.34 10.68
CA ARG A 103 5.09 -28.40 10.78
C ARG A 103 4.63 -29.36 11.86
#